data_AF-A0A9W9YEJ2-F1
#
_entry.id   AF-A0A9W9YEJ2-F1
#
_cell.length_a   1.000
_cell.length_b   1.000
_cell.length_c   1.000
_cell.angle_alpha   90.00
_cell.angle_beta   90.00
_cell.angle_gamma   90.00
#
_symmetry.space_group_name_H-M   'P 1'
#
loop_
_entity.id
_entity.type
_entity.pdbx_description
1 polymer ?
#
loop_
_entity_poly.entity_id
_entity_poly.type
_entity_poly.pdbx_seq_one_letter_code
_entity_poly.pdbx_strand_id
1 'polypeptide(L)'
;MAVSIPDAKALYPLNSWYKTREINNKQPQGTPVGVSLAPGPDGKDGTSYQFSGQVNSYIQFPNNGGLDVQQSITILCWVYPENLKGPIVQYSDTSSTDWGVAMWLAFTTHLYARYSHRDYTRTTPLKTTEPLAVNQWHYVGTSYDQTTGIASLWQNGNRVVQGISEPA
;
A
#
# COMPACT_ATOMS: atom_id res chain seq x y z
N MET A 1 -0.86 9.04 29.50
CA MET A 1 -0.45 9.92 28.38
C MET A 1 -1.38 9.64 27.22
N ALA A 2 -2.03 10.66 26.65
CA ALA A 2 -2.80 10.47 25.43
C ALA A 2 -1.80 10.19 24.29
N VAL A 3 -1.93 9.05 23.62
CA VAL A 3 -1.13 8.76 22.42
C VAL A 3 -1.64 9.68 21.32
N SER A 4 -0.84 10.67 20.92
CA SER A 4 -1.14 11.45 19.72
C SER A 4 -0.78 10.60 18.51
N ILE A 5 -1.77 10.22 17.72
CA ILE A 5 -1.52 9.58 16.42
C ILE A 5 -1.07 10.70 15.47
N PRO A 6 0.13 10.62 14.88
CA PRO A 6 0.58 11.63 13.93
C PRO A 6 -0.33 11.66 12.70
N ASP A 7 -0.56 12.85 12.16
CA ASP A 7 -1.28 13.03 10.90
C ASP A 7 -0.63 12.20 9.79
N ALA A 8 -1.46 11.51 8.99
CA ALA A 8 -0.99 10.83 7.80
C ALA A 8 -0.35 11.84 6.83
N LYS A 9 0.77 11.45 6.21
CA LYS A 9 1.41 12.26 5.17
C LYS A 9 0.55 12.45 3.92
N ALA A 10 -0.30 11.46 3.63
CA ALA A 10 -1.26 11.50 2.54
C ALA A 10 -2.49 10.69 2.92
N LEU A 11 -3.68 11.19 2.57
CA LEU A 11 -4.91 10.42 2.60
C LEU A 11 -5.64 10.58 1.26
N TYR A 12 -5.72 9.49 0.50
CA TYR A 12 -6.45 9.45 -0.78
C TYR A 12 -7.74 8.63 -0.58
N PRO A 13 -8.91 9.27 -0.58
CA PRO A 13 -10.18 8.56 -0.42
C PRO A 13 -10.53 7.62 -1.57
N LEU A 14 -9.96 7.84 -2.76
CA LEU A 14 -10.12 6.99 -3.94
C LEU A 14 -11.58 6.67 -4.29
N ASN A 15 -12.38 7.73 -4.46
CA ASN A 15 -13.81 7.65 -4.76
C ASN A 15 -14.22 8.69 -5.81
N SER A 16 -15.47 8.67 -6.24
CA SER A 16 -16.01 9.54 -7.29
C SER A 16 -15.94 11.04 -6.96
N TRP A 17 -15.99 11.41 -5.68
CA TRP A 17 -15.97 12.81 -5.23
C TRP A 17 -14.56 13.39 -5.21
N TYR A 18 -13.61 12.65 -4.63
CA TYR A 18 -12.22 13.08 -4.54
C TYR A 18 -11.40 12.67 -5.76
N LYS A 19 -11.90 11.74 -6.57
CA LYS A 19 -11.15 11.06 -7.62
C LYS A 19 -9.87 10.48 -7.01
N THR A 20 -8.72 10.90 -7.52
CA THR A 20 -7.38 10.55 -7.04
C THR A 20 -6.71 11.68 -6.24
N ARG A 21 -7.48 12.69 -5.79
CA ARG A 21 -6.98 13.85 -5.05
C ARG A 21 -6.78 13.51 -3.57
N GLU A 22 -5.70 14.04 -2.98
CA GLU A 22 -5.49 13.98 -1.54
C GLU A 22 -6.55 14.84 -0.82
N ILE A 23 -7.06 14.36 0.31
CA ILE A 23 -8.26 14.93 0.95
C ILE A 23 -8.11 16.42 1.33
N ASN A 24 -6.90 16.84 1.71
CA ASN A 24 -6.56 18.17 2.16
C ASN A 24 -5.68 18.95 1.16
N ASN A 25 -5.45 18.40 -0.05
CA ASN A 25 -4.51 18.92 -1.05
C ASN A 25 -3.07 19.12 -0.52
N LYS A 26 -2.66 18.34 0.50
CA LYS A 26 -1.27 18.36 1.02
C LYS A 26 -0.29 17.64 0.09
N GLN A 27 -0.80 16.73 -0.75
CA GLN A 27 -0.02 15.97 -1.72
C GLN A 27 -0.64 16.12 -3.12
N PRO A 28 0.18 15.98 -4.19
CA PRO A 28 -0.33 16.00 -5.55
C PRO A 28 -1.42 14.96 -5.80
N GLN A 29 -2.37 15.30 -6.68
CA GLN A 29 -3.35 14.35 -7.19
C GLN A 29 -2.66 13.23 -7.99
N GLY A 30 -3.15 11.99 -7.86
CA GLY A 30 -2.68 10.88 -8.69
C GLY A 30 -3.22 10.91 -10.13
N THR A 31 -2.49 10.31 -11.06
CA THR A 31 -2.90 10.16 -12.46
C THR A 31 -3.43 8.73 -12.67
N PRO A 32 -4.74 8.53 -12.81
CA PRO A 32 -5.32 7.22 -13.13
C PRO A 32 -5.07 6.86 -14.60
N VAL A 33 -4.65 5.61 -14.85
CA VAL A 33 -4.43 5.03 -16.18
C VAL A 33 -5.15 3.68 -16.21
N GLY A 34 -6.11 3.50 -17.12
CA GLY A 34 -6.80 2.22 -17.33
C GLY A 34 -7.57 1.67 -16.12
N VAL A 35 -7.99 2.52 -15.19
CA VAL A 35 -8.79 2.17 -14.01
C VAL A 35 -10.22 2.71 -14.14
N SER A 36 -11.16 2.05 -13.49
CA SER A 36 -12.58 2.46 -13.41
C SER A 36 -13.02 2.61 -11.96
N LEU A 37 -14.05 3.42 -11.73
CA LEU A 37 -14.72 3.46 -10.43
C LEU A 37 -15.52 2.17 -10.21
N ALA A 38 -15.58 1.70 -8.97
CA ALA A 38 -16.29 0.49 -8.58
C ALA A 38 -16.94 0.64 -7.19
N PRO A 39 -17.81 -0.30 -6.78
CA PRO A 39 -18.33 -0.34 -5.42
C PRO A 39 -17.21 -0.50 -4.40
N GLY A 40 -17.27 0.18 -3.27
CA GLY A 40 -16.30 0.03 -2.18
C GLY A 40 -16.70 -1.00 -1.12
N PRO A 41 -15.99 -1.03 0.03
CA PRO A 41 -16.24 -1.96 1.13
C PRO A 41 -17.66 -1.94 1.69
N ASP A 42 -18.34 -0.80 1.60
CA ASP A 42 -19.73 -0.63 2.05
C ASP A 42 -20.77 -0.87 0.93
N GLY A 43 -20.33 -1.38 -0.22
CA GLY A 43 -21.17 -1.69 -1.37
C GLY A 43 -21.68 -0.47 -2.14
N LYS A 44 -21.28 0.76 -1.77
CA LYS A 44 -21.71 1.97 -2.47
C LYS A 44 -20.93 2.17 -3.76
N ASP A 45 -21.63 2.53 -4.82
CA ASP A 45 -21.02 2.77 -6.13
C ASP A 45 -20.02 3.94 -6.10
N GLY A 46 -18.91 3.74 -6.81
CA GLY A 46 -17.87 4.76 -6.98
C GLY A 46 -17.16 5.14 -5.69
N THR A 47 -17.10 4.24 -4.69
CA THR A 47 -16.30 4.42 -3.47
C THR A 47 -14.99 3.63 -3.47
N SER A 48 -14.61 3.06 -4.62
CA SER A 48 -13.30 2.47 -4.86
C SER A 48 -12.86 2.64 -6.33
N TYR A 49 -11.63 2.25 -6.64
CA TYR A 49 -11.13 2.05 -7.99
C TYR A 49 -10.87 0.56 -8.25
N GLN A 50 -11.30 0.07 -9.42
CA GLN A 50 -10.97 -1.26 -9.92
C GLN A 50 -9.78 -1.17 -10.89
N PHE A 51 -8.90 -2.15 -10.77
CA PHE A 51 -7.71 -2.33 -11.58
C PHE A 51 -7.84 -3.62 -12.37
N SER A 52 -7.60 -3.59 -13.69
CA SER A 52 -7.75 -4.77 -14.55
C SER A 52 -6.63 -5.81 -14.38
N GLY A 53 -5.57 -5.48 -13.63
CA GLY A 53 -4.37 -6.30 -13.47
C GLY A 53 -3.42 -6.27 -14.67
N GLN A 54 -3.71 -5.44 -15.68
CA GLN A 54 -2.84 -5.22 -16.84
C GLN A 54 -1.79 -4.13 -16.56
N VAL A 55 -0.71 -4.11 -17.34
CA VAL A 55 0.39 -3.15 -17.17
C VAL A 55 -0.04 -1.69 -17.33
N ASN A 56 -1.14 -1.45 -18.05
CA ASN A 56 -1.72 -0.14 -18.30
C ASN A 56 -2.88 0.18 -17.34
N SER A 57 -2.95 -0.48 -16.18
CA SER A 57 -3.97 -0.26 -15.15
C SER A 57 -3.35 0.08 -13.81
N TYR A 58 -3.15 1.37 -13.53
CA TYR A 58 -2.55 1.88 -12.29
C TYR A 58 -2.99 3.31 -11.97
N ILE A 59 -2.71 3.77 -10.77
CA ILE A 59 -2.78 5.18 -10.40
C ILE A 59 -1.38 5.61 -9.98
N GLN A 60 -0.80 6.54 -10.74
CA GLN A 60 0.52 7.08 -10.43
C GLN A 60 0.39 8.30 -9.53
N PHE A 61 0.90 8.22 -8.31
CA PHE A 61 1.00 9.38 -7.43
C PHE A 61 2.38 10.01 -7.60
N PRO A 62 2.48 11.27 -8.07
CA PRO A 62 3.78 11.88 -8.24
C PRO A 62 4.37 12.22 -6.87
N ASN A 63 5.64 11.87 -6.67
CA ASN A 63 6.37 12.20 -5.46
C ASN A 63 7.28 13.41 -5.72
N ASN A 64 6.76 14.61 -5.47
CA ASN A 64 7.54 15.86 -5.56
C ASN A 64 8.30 16.16 -4.24
N GLY A 65 8.65 15.12 -3.48
CA GLY A 65 9.25 15.20 -2.14
C GLY A 65 8.24 15.05 -1.00
N GLY A 66 6.96 15.36 -1.22
CA GLY A 66 5.94 15.28 -0.16
C GLY A 66 5.60 13.86 0.31
N LEU A 67 5.81 12.85 -0.54
CA LEU A 67 5.65 11.43 -0.22
C LEU A 67 6.98 10.76 0.13
N ASP A 68 8.06 11.55 0.24
CA ASP A 68 9.38 11.07 0.60
C ASP A 68 9.53 10.89 2.13
N VAL A 69 8.99 9.79 2.65
CA VAL A 69 9.04 9.47 4.08
C VAL A 69 10.41 8.87 4.43
N GLN A 70 11.18 9.53 5.30
CA GLN A 70 12.58 9.16 5.55
C GLN A 70 12.82 8.16 6.67
N GLN A 71 11.90 8.05 7.63
CA GLN A 71 12.11 7.25 8.83
C GLN A 71 11.21 6.03 8.84
N SER A 72 10.11 6.11 9.59
CA SER A 72 9.13 5.04 9.72
C SER A 72 7.95 5.32 8.79
N ILE A 73 7.35 4.27 8.26
CA ILE A 73 6.21 4.38 7.35
C ILE A 73 5.13 3.39 7.76
N THR A 74 3.88 3.77 7.55
CA THR A 74 2.72 2.88 7.64
C THR A 74 1.83 3.15 6.44
N ILE A 75 1.43 2.09 5.75
CA ILE A 75 0.54 2.14 4.59
C ILE A 75 -0.68 1.28 4.94
N LEU A 76 -1.86 1.86 4.78
CA LEU A 76 -3.14 1.22 5.08
C LEU A 76 -4.09 1.45 3.91
N CYS A 77 -4.80 0.41 3.48
CA CYS A 77 -5.83 0.52 2.46
C CYS A 77 -6.84 -0.63 2.53
N TRP A 78 -8.00 -0.41 1.93
CA TRP A 78 -8.92 -1.49 1.59
C TRP A 78 -8.49 -2.12 0.26
N VAL A 79 -8.54 -3.44 0.17
CA VAL A 79 -8.27 -4.20 -1.06
C VAL A 79 -9.32 -5.28 -1.27
N TYR A 80 -9.72 -5.49 -2.52
CA TYR A 80 -10.63 -6.56 -2.95
C TYR A 80 -9.89 -7.42 -3.99
N PRO A 81 -9.30 -8.57 -3.59
CA PRO A 81 -8.52 -9.39 -4.50
C PRO A 81 -9.40 -10.14 -5.51
N GLU A 82 -9.31 -9.78 -6.78
CA GLU A 82 -9.85 -10.56 -7.92
C GLU A 82 -8.77 -11.38 -8.63
N ASN A 83 -7.49 -11.02 -8.42
CA ASN A 83 -6.32 -11.66 -9.00
C ASN A 83 -5.43 -12.28 -7.90
N LEU A 84 -4.62 -13.28 -8.27
CA LEU A 84 -3.80 -14.03 -7.32
C LEU A 84 -2.50 -13.34 -6.89
N LYS A 85 -2.04 -12.34 -7.64
CA LYS A 85 -0.77 -11.64 -7.40
C LYS A 85 -0.75 -10.26 -8.05
N GLY A 86 0.06 -9.36 -7.51
CA GLY A 86 0.32 -8.04 -8.08
C GLY A 86 0.61 -6.97 -7.01
N PRO A 87 1.13 -5.80 -7.41
CA PRO A 87 1.35 -4.68 -6.50
C PRO A 87 0.00 -4.11 -6.02
N ILE A 88 -0.08 -3.79 -4.73
CA ILE A 88 -1.14 -2.93 -4.18
C ILE A 88 -0.61 -1.49 -4.12
N VAL A 89 0.58 -1.33 -3.52
CA VAL A 89 1.33 -0.06 -3.47
C VAL A 89 2.81 -0.36 -3.69
N GLN A 90 3.48 0.48 -4.46
CA GLN A 90 4.91 0.37 -4.72
C GLN A 90 5.55 1.74 -4.94
N TYR A 91 6.68 1.97 -4.26
CA TYR A 91 7.57 3.10 -4.48
C TYR A 91 8.65 2.71 -5.50
N SER A 92 8.33 2.84 -6.78
CA SER A 92 9.28 2.87 -7.90
C SER A 92 8.54 3.32 -9.17
N ASP A 93 9.27 3.59 -10.24
CA ASP A 93 8.67 3.49 -11.57
C ASP A 93 8.42 2.00 -11.91
N THR A 94 7.52 1.74 -12.86
CA THR A 94 7.16 0.38 -13.28
C THR A 94 8.26 -0.34 -14.07
N SER A 95 9.39 0.33 -14.36
CA SER A 95 10.50 -0.18 -15.16
C SER A 95 11.71 -0.63 -14.32
N SER A 96 11.77 -0.27 -13.04
CA SER A 96 12.89 -0.59 -12.16
C SER A 96 12.69 -1.90 -11.41
N THR A 97 13.77 -2.67 -11.26
CA THR A 97 13.84 -3.81 -10.32
C THR A 97 14.18 -3.37 -8.89
N ASP A 98 14.53 -2.10 -8.71
CA ASP A 98 14.92 -1.52 -7.44
C ASP A 98 13.73 -0.76 -6.87
N TRP A 99 13.03 -1.44 -5.97
CA TRP A 99 11.85 -0.94 -5.29
C TRP A 99 12.24 -0.36 -3.93
N GLY A 100 11.67 0.79 -3.56
CA GLY A 100 11.80 1.33 -2.20
C GLY A 100 10.94 0.53 -1.22
N VAL A 101 9.66 0.91 -1.11
CA VAL A 101 8.64 0.21 -0.31
C VAL A 101 7.66 -0.49 -1.23
N ALA A 102 7.34 -1.75 -0.94
CA ALA A 102 6.38 -2.54 -1.71
C ALA A 102 5.40 -3.24 -0.77
N MET A 103 4.10 -3.14 -1.05
CA MET A 103 3.03 -3.96 -0.46
C MET A 103 2.25 -4.63 -1.59
N TRP A 104 2.28 -5.96 -1.64
CA TRP A 104 1.81 -6.75 -2.77
C TRP A 104 0.91 -7.88 -2.31
N LEU A 105 0.12 -8.41 -3.24
CA LEU A 105 -0.36 -9.79 -3.17
C LEU A 105 0.67 -10.69 -3.88
N ALA A 106 1.09 -11.76 -3.22
CA ALA A 106 2.06 -12.72 -3.73
C ALA A 106 1.70 -14.15 -3.31
N PHE A 107 2.36 -15.15 -3.89
CA PHE A 107 2.24 -16.56 -3.47
C PHE A 107 0.78 -17.06 -3.37
N THR A 108 -0.09 -16.69 -4.31
CA THR A 108 -1.54 -16.96 -4.24
C THR A 108 -2.17 -16.17 -3.09
N THR A 109 -2.39 -14.87 -3.31
CA THR A 109 -3.09 -13.91 -2.44
C THR A 109 -2.57 -13.73 -1.01
N HIS A 110 -1.34 -14.12 -0.71
CA HIS A 110 -0.70 -13.75 0.55
C HIS A 110 -0.28 -12.28 0.51
N LEU A 111 -0.53 -11.56 1.61
CA LEU A 111 -0.04 -10.20 1.73
C LEU A 111 1.47 -10.26 1.95
N TYR A 112 2.20 -9.48 1.17
CA TYR A 112 3.65 -9.41 1.17
C TYR A 112 4.08 -7.96 1.32
N ALA A 113 5.13 -7.72 2.10
CA ALA A 113 5.77 -6.41 2.12
C ALA A 113 7.28 -6.51 2.10
N ARG A 114 7.91 -5.53 1.46
CA ARG A 114 9.34 -5.35 1.45
C ARG A 114 9.68 -3.88 1.60
N TYR A 115 10.76 -3.63 2.31
CA TYR A 115 11.37 -2.33 2.47
C TYR A 115 12.78 -2.39 1.88
N SER A 116 13.27 -1.26 1.42
CA SER A 116 14.64 -1.09 0.98
C SER A 116 15.18 0.17 1.61
N HIS A 117 16.47 0.13 1.92
CA HIS A 117 17.21 1.31 2.31
C HIS A 117 17.32 2.28 1.14
N ARG A 118 17.78 3.50 1.43
CA ARG A 118 17.90 4.60 0.47
C ARG A 118 18.91 4.34 -0.65
N ASP A 119 19.87 3.47 -0.40
CA ASP A 119 20.84 2.95 -1.37
C ASP A 119 20.29 1.75 -2.16
N TYR A 120 18.99 1.46 -2.04
CA TYR A 120 18.29 0.30 -2.61
C TYR A 120 18.74 -1.06 -2.07
N THR A 121 19.53 -1.08 -0.98
CA THR A 121 19.81 -2.32 -0.25
C THR A 121 18.50 -2.88 0.28
N ARG A 122 18.22 -4.12 -0.09
CA ARG A 122 16.93 -4.74 0.17
C ARG A 122 16.88 -5.36 1.56
N THR A 123 15.78 -5.15 2.29
CA THR A 123 15.55 -5.80 3.58
C THR A 123 14.95 -7.20 3.41
N THR A 124 14.94 -7.98 4.48
CA THR A 124 14.19 -9.23 4.60
C THR A 124 12.69 -8.93 4.46
N PRO A 125 11.99 -9.57 3.51
CA PRO A 125 10.57 -9.32 3.29
C PRO A 125 9.70 -10.07 4.30
N LEU A 126 8.48 -9.57 4.48
CA LEU A 126 7.43 -10.23 5.26
C LEU A 126 6.36 -10.80 4.33
N LYS A 127 5.74 -11.89 4.77
CA LYS A 127 4.60 -12.50 4.11
C LYS A 127 3.64 -13.04 5.16
N THR A 128 2.33 -12.92 4.95
CA THR A 128 1.35 -13.61 5.79
C THR A 128 1.50 -15.13 5.71
N THR A 129 1.07 -15.83 6.76
CA THR A 129 0.96 -17.29 6.77
C THR A 129 -0.25 -17.74 5.97
N GLU A 130 -1.38 -17.06 6.18
CA GLU A 130 -2.64 -17.36 5.50
C GLU A 130 -2.86 -16.41 4.30
N PRO A 131 -3.48 -16.91 3.22
CA PRO A 131 -3.88 -16.08 2.08
C PRO A 131 -5.09 -15.21 2.42
N LEU A 132 -5.18 -14.04 1.76
CA LEU A 132 -6.45 -13.32 1.70
C LEU A 132 -7.41 -14.09 0.79
N ALA A 133 -8.63 -14.36 1.26
CA ALA A 133 -9.62 -14.95 0.37
C ALA A 133 -10.05 -13.92 -0.70
N VAL A 134 -10.21 -14.41 -1.93
CA VAL A 134 -10.60 -13.64 -3.11
C VAL A 134 -12.06 -13.21 -3.04
N ASN A 135 -12.42 -12.21 -3.84
CA ASN A 135 -13.79 -11.72 -3.99
C ASN A 135 -14.44 -11.24 -2.68
N GLN A 136 -13.63 -10.65 -1.80
CA GLN A 136 -14.10 -9.99 -0.59
C GLN A 136 -13.13 -8.88 -0.17
N TRP A 137 -13.66 -7.88 0.54
CA TRP A 137 -12.90 -6.75 1.03
C TRP A 137 -12.05 -7.13 2.25
N HIS A 138 -10.80 -6.70 2.24
CA HIS A 138 -9.89 -6.77 3.40
C HIS A 138 -9.32 -5.39 3.67
N TYR A 139 -9.26 -5.00 4.95
CA TYR A 139 -8.48 -3.84 5.36
C TYR A 139 -7.07 -4.31 5.68
N VAL A 140 -6.09 -3.91 4.87
CA VAL A 140 -4.72 -4.40 4.96
C VAL A 140 -3.74 -3.27 5.19
N GLY A 141 -2.56 -3.62 5.68
CA GLY A 141 -1.48 -2.67 5.76
C GLY A 141 -0.13 -3.29 6.01
N THR A 142 0.87 -2.41 5.94
CA THR A 142 2.24 -2.71 6.30
C THR A 142 2.84 -1.52 7.04
N SER A 143 3.72 -1.78 8.00
CA SER A 143 4.46 -0.76 8.71
C SER A 143 5.92 -1.15 8.88
N TYR A 144 6.80 -0.15 8.91
CA TYR A 144 8.21 -0.31 9.23
C TYR A 144 8.65 0.79 10.19
N ASP A 145 9.36 0.40 11.24
CA ASP A 145 10.01 1.30 12.19
C ASP A 145 11.52 1.28 11.97
N GLN A 146 12.07 2.41 11.50
CA GLN A 146 13.51 2.54 11.25
C GLN A 146 14.34 2.41 12.54
N THR A 147 13.81 2.82 13.69
CA THR A 147 14.56 2.84 14.96
C THR A 147 14.87 1.42 15.42
N THR A 148 13.91 0.51 15.23
CA THR A 148 14.03 -0.88 15.68
C THR A 148 14.32 -1.85 14.53
N GLY A 149 14.19 -1.40 13.28
CA GLY A 149 14.25 -2.26 12.10
C GLY A 149 13.09 -3.24 12.00
N ILE A 150 11.97 -3.00 12.69
CA ILE A 150 10.84 -3.94 12.73
C ILE A 150 9.87 -3.58 11.62
N ALA A 151 9.59 -4.56 10.76
CA ALA A 151 8.47 -4.51 9.81
C ALA A 151 7.29 -5.33 10.33
N SER A 152 6.08 -5.00 9.88
CA SER A 152 4.85 -5.72 10.26
C SER A 152 3.81 -5.69 9.16
N LEU A 153 2.97 -6.74 9.12
CA LEU A 153 1.79 -6.83 8.25
C LEU A 153 0.52 -6.80 9.11
N TRP A 154 -0.50 -6.13 8.59
CA TRP A 154 -1.77 -5.89 9.26
C TRP A 154 -2.93 -6.38 8.40
N GLN A 155 -3.90 -7.03 9.03
CA GLN A 155 -5.14 -7.48 8.40
C GLN A 155 -6.32 -7.25 9.34
N ASN A 156 -7.34 -6.54 8.86
CA ASN A 156 -8.58 -6.21 9.57
C ASN A 156 -8.33 -5.65 10.98
N GLY A 157 -7.33 -4.75 11.08
CA GLY A 157 -6.94 -4.09 12.33
C GLY A 157 -5.97 -4.88 13.22
N ASN A 158 -5.67 -6.14 12.90
CA ASN A 158 -4.77 -6.98 13.68
C ASN A 158 -3.38 -7.07 13.04
N ARG A 159 -2.33 -7.00 13.86
CA ARG A 159 -0.96 -7.32 13.42
C ARG A 159 -0.82 -8.82 13.29
N VAL A 160 -0.63 -9.32 12.06
CA VAL A 160 -0.60 -10.76 11.76
C VAL A 160 0.81 -11.30 11.55
N VAL A 161 1.77 -10.42 11.22
CA VAL A 161 3.20 -10.76 11.08
C VAL A 161 4.03 -9.61 11.61
N GLN A 162 5.15 -9.93 12.26
CA GLN A 162 6.20 -8.97 12.61
C GLN A 162 7.58 -9.64 12.50
N GLY A 163 8.61 -8.87 12.16
CA GLY A 163 9.98 -9.37 12.13
C GLY A 163 10.99 -8.25 11.99
N ILE A 164 12.23 -8.51 12.42
CA ILE A 164 13.37 -7.64 12.09
C ILE A 164 13.61 -7.80 10.58
N SER A 165 13.49 -6.70 9.84
CA SER A 165 13.71 -6.71 8.40
C SER A 165 15.18 -6.48 8.04
N GLU A 166 15.97 -5.91 8.95
CA GLU A 166 17.40 -5.67 8.74
C GLU A 166 18.15 -6.98 8.42
N PRO A 167 19.16 -6.96 7.52
CA PRO A 167 20.03 -8.10 7.30
C PRO A 167 20.78 -8.47 8.59
N ALA A 168 20.96 -9.77 8.84
CA ALA A 168 21.83 -10.27 9.90
C ALA A 168 23.32 -10.04 9.56
#